data_AF-A0A962BGF7-F1
#
_entry.id   AF-A0A962BGF7-F1
#
_cell.length_a   1.000
_cell.length_b   1.000
_cell.length_c   1.000
_cell.angle_alpha   90.00
_cell.angle_beta   90.00
_cell.angle_gamma   90.00
#
_symmetry.space_group_name_H-M   'P 1'
#
loop_
_entity.id
_entity.type
_entity.pdbx_description
1 polymer ?
#
loop_
_entity_poly.entity_id
_entity_poly.type
_entity_poly.pdbx_seq_one_letter_code
_entity_poly.pdbx_strand_id
1 'polypeptide(L)'
;MSAAEIAQQCAEVAKEVAKDHGLWLAIGFIGQAMFSARFLIQWLASEKVKKSIIPNLFWWFSLAGGSILLIYAIHRADPVFIVGQAAGLFIYFRNIYLIYRHPKKVAKAELEAQSAAKADI
;
A
#
# COMPACT_ATOMS: atom_id res chain seq x y z
N MET A 1 37.72 -13.67 -30.06
CA MET A 1 36.85 -12.52 -29.77
C MET A 1 37.70 -11.26 -29.74
N SER A 2 37.39 -10.28 -30.59
CA SER A 2 37.99 -8.95 -30.60
C SER A 2 37.35 -8.04 -29.53
N ALA A 3 38.02 -6.95 -29.19
CA ALA A 3 37.49 -5.95 -28.26
C ALA A 3 36.13 -5.38 -28.71
N ALA A 4 35.88 -5.29 -30.02
CA ALA A 4 34.61 -4.83 -30.56
C ALA A 4 33.46 -5.82 -30.28
N GLU A 5 33.73 -7.13 -30.39
CA GLU A 5 32.74 -8.17 -30.11
C GLU A 5 32.37 -8.19 -28.61
N ILE A 6 33.35 -7.99 -27.72
CA ILE A 6 33.13 -7.89 -26.27
C ILE A 6 32.26 -6.66 -25.95
N ALA A 7 32.59 -5.49 -26.51
CA ALA A 7 31.83 -4.27 -26.27
C ALA A 7 30.37 -4.38 -26.75
N GLN A 8 30.16 -5.01 -27.91
CA GLN A 8 28.83 -5.22 -28.47
C GLN A 8 28.02 -6.23 -27.65
N GLN A 9 28.65 -7.29 -27.15
CA GLN A 9 28.02 -8.25 -26.25
C GLN A 9 27.61 -7.62 -24.91
N CYS A 10 28.47 -6.79 -24.31
CA CYS A 10 28.13 -6.05 -23.09
C CYS A 10 26.94 -5.10 -23.31
N ALA A 11 26.87 -4.41 -24.47
CA ALA A 11 25.79 -3.50 -24.79
C ALA A 11 24.44 -4.21 -24.97
N GLU A 12 24.42 -5.38 -25.61
CA GLU A 12 23.19 -6.18 -25.75
C GLU A 12 22.72 -6.77 -24.42
N VAL A 13 23.65 -7.26 -23.58
CA VAL A 13 23.32 -7.69 -22.21
C VAL A 13 22.76 -6.54 -21.38
N ALA A 14 23.36 -5.34 -21.46
CA ALA A 14 22.86 -4.18 -20.75
C ALA A 14 21.44 -3.77 -21.19
N LYS A 15 21.13 -3.86 -22.49
CA LYS A 15 19.77 -3.60 -23.01
C LYS A 15 18.77 -4.64 -22.54
N GLU A 16 19.12 -5.92 -22.57
CA GLU A 16 18.21 -7.00 -22.15
C GLU A 16 17.93 -6.91 -20.65
N VAL A 17 18.97 -6.66 -19.84
CA VAL A 17 18.84 -6.41 -18.39
C VAL A 17 17.95 -5.18 -18.14
N ALA A 18 18.18 -4.05 -18.84
CA ALA A 18 17.35 -2.85 -18.69
C ALA A 18 15.88 -3.08 -19.07
N LYS A 19 15.63 -3.88 -20.12
CA LYS A 19 14.27 -4.22 -20.58
C LYS A 19 13.55 -5.12 -19.59
N ASP A 20 14.22 -6.16 -19.08
CA ASP A 20 13.69 -7.03 -18.03
C ASP A 20 13.34 -6.21 -16.77
N HIS A 21 14.25 -5.33 -16.33
CA HIS A 21 13.99 -4.41 -15.22
C HIS A 21 12.76 -3.53 -15.45
N GLY A 22 12.58 -2.97 -16.66
CA GLY A 22 11.42 -2.15 -17.00
C GLY A 22 10.09 -2.94 -16.93
N LEU A 23 10.08 -4.18 -17.42
CA LEU A 23 8.92 -5.06 -17.35
C LEU A 23 8.55 -5.42 -15.91
N TRP A 24 9.54 -5.80 -15.09
CA TRP A 24 9.30 -6.14 -13.68
C TRP A 24 8.86 -4.93 -12.84
N LEU A 25 9.38 -3.73 -13.13
CA LEU A 25 8.89 -2.49 -12.51
C LEU A 25 7.41 -2.26 -12.84
N ALA A 26 7.01 -2.41 -14.11
CA ALA A 26 5.62 -2.25 -14.52
C ALA A 26 4.70 -3.27 -13.82
N ILE A 27 5.10 -4.55 -13.79
CA ILE A 27 4.38 -5.60 -13.06
C ILE A 27 4.26 -5.25 -11.58
N GLY A 28 5.35 -4.78 -10.96
CA GLY A 28 5.37 -4.32 -9.58
C GLY A 28 4.37 -3.19 -9.32
N PHE A 29 4.33 -2.17 -10.19
CA PHE A 29 3.38 -1.05 -10.06
C PHE A 29 1.93 -1.49 -10.25
N ILE A 30 1.63 -2.43 -11.15
CA ILE A 30 0.29 -3.00 -11.31
C ILE A 30 -0.11 -3.74 -10.02
N GLY A 31 0.77 -4.58 -9.49
CA GLY A 31 0.55 -5.29 -8.24
C GLY A 31 0.30 -4.33 -7.08
N GLN A 32 1.10 -3.26 -7.00
CA GLN A 32 0.95 -2.22 -5.99
C GLN A 32 -0.38 -1.46 -6.14
N ALA A 33 -0.78 -1.10 -7.36
CA ALA A 33 -2.05 -0.44 -7.63
C ALA A 33 -3.24 -1.32 -7.22
N MET A 34 -3.21 -2.62 -7.53
CA MET A 34 -4.24 -3.57 -7.09
C MET A 34 -4.27 -3.73 -5.56
N PHE A 35 -3.10 -3.69 -4.89
CA PHE A 35 -3.02 -3.77 -3.44
C PHE A 35 -3.55 -2.51 -2.76
N SER A 36 -3.17 -1.33 -3.23
CA SER A 36 -3.70 -0.05 -2.77
C SER A 36 -5.19 0.10 -3.05
N ALA A 37 -5.69 -0.42 -4.19
CA ALA A 37 -7.11 -0.36 -4.54
C ALA A 37 -8.01 -1.06 -3.50
N ARG A 38 -7.51 -2.08 -2.78
CA ARG A 38 -8.28 -2.75 -1.70
C ARG A 38 -8.68 -1.76 -0.61
N PHE A 39 -7.76 -0.89 -0.22
CA PHE A 39 -8.00 0.16 0.77
C PHE A 39 -8.84 1.31 0.18
N LEU A 40 -8.62 1.66 -1.09
CA LEU A 40 -9.37 2.72 -1.77
C LEU A 40 -10.86 2.36 -1.94
N ILE A 41 -11.15 1.12 -2.37
CA ILE A 41 -12.50 0.60 -2.53
C ILE A 41 -13.18 0.52 -1.16
N GLN A 42 -12.47 0.05 -0.13
CA GLN A 42 -12.97 0.03 1.23
C GLN A 42 -13.29 1.44 1.74
N TRP A 43 -12.41 2.40 1.48
CA TRP A 43 -12.63 3.80 1.85
C TRP A 43 -13.89 4.33 1.15
N LEU A 44 -14.01 4.21 -0.17
CA LEU A 44 -15.19 4.64 -0.91
C LEU A 44 -16.48 3.98 -0.40
N ALA A 45 -16.43 2.69 -0.06
CA ALA A 45 -17.57 1.98 0.54
C ALA A 45 -17.93 2.54 1.93
N SER A 46 -16.94 2.79 2.79
CA SER A 46 -17.17 3.38 4.11
C SER A 46 -17.74 4.81 4.04
N GLU A 47 -17.36 5.56 3.00
CA GLU A 47 -17.82 6.93 2.77
C GLU A 47 -19.27 6.96 2.28
N LYS A 48 -19.66 6.01 1.43
CA LYS A 48 -21.06 5.80 1.01
C LYS A 48 -21.98 5.40 2.16
N VAL A 49 -21.52 4.54 3.07
CA VAL A 49 -22.34 4.03 4.19
C VAL A 49 -22.20 4.89 5.47
N LYS A 50 -21.24 5.83 5.49
CA LYS A 50 -20.88 6.67 6.65
C LYS A 50 -20.58 5.88 7.94
N LYS A 51 -20.20 4.60 7.81
CA LYS A 51 -19.81 3.70 8.91
C LYS A 51 -18.44 3.13 8.59
N SER A 52 -17.45 3.37 9.47
CA SER A 52 -16.18 2.64 9.45
C SER A 52 -16.35 1.40 10.32
N ILE A 53 -16.58 0.25 9.68
CA ILE A 53 -16.70 -1.05 10.36
C ILE A 53 -15.31 -1.56 10.80
N ILE A 54 -14.22 -0.92 10.33
CA ILE A 54 -12.85 -1.32 10.63
C ILE A 54 -12.41 -0.76 12.00
N PRO A 55 -11.86 -1.60 12.91
CA PRO A 55 -11.40 -1.18 14.23
C PRO A 55 -10.31 -0.11 14.18
N ASN A 56 -10.31 0.86 15.10
CA ASN A 56 -9.28 1.89 15.24
C ASN A 56 -7.87 1.30 15.33
N LEU A 57 -7.75 0.15 15.99
CA LEU A 57 -6.47 -0.53 16.16
C LEU A 57 -5.86 -0.95 14.81
N PHE A 58 -6.69 -1.32 13.83
CA PHE A 58 -6.22 -1.64 12.48
C PHE A 58 -5.49 -0.46 11.84
N TRP A 59 -6.03 0.76 11.97
CA TRP A 59 -5.44 1.96 11.36
C TRP A 59 -4.11 2.33 12.01
N TRP A 60 -4.00 2.20 13.34
CA TRP A 60 -2.75 2.44 14.06
C TRP A 60 -1.67 1.42 13.72
N PHE A 61 -1.99 0.12 13.70
CA PHE A 61 -1.05 -0.91 13.27
C PHE A 61 -0.65 -0.75 11.80
N SER A 62 -1.58 -0.33 10.94
CA SER A 62 -1.31 -0.05 9.52
C SER A 62 -0.37 1.14 9.35
N LEU A 63 -0.54 2.21 10.14
CA LEU A 63 0.36 3.36 10.14
C LEU A 63 1.76 2.99 10.63
N ALA A 64 1.86 2.27 11.75
CA ALA A 64 3.13 1.85 12.32
C ALA A 64 3.88 0.88 11.38
N GLY A 65 3.21 -0.20 10.95
CA GLY A 65 3.79 -1.18 10.04
C GLY A 65 4.13 -0.58 8.68
N GLY A 66 3.25 0.25 8.12
CA GLY A 66 3.49 0.95 6.86
C GLY A 66 4.70 1.88 6.95
N SER A 67 4.92 2.55 8.08
CA SER A 67 6.08 3.43 8.30
C SER A 67 7.38 2.64 8.34
N ILE A 68 7.39 1.51 9.06
CA ILE A 68 8.56 0.61 9.11
C ILE A 68 8.88 0.07 7.71
N LEU A 69 7.87 -0.37 6.97
CA LEU A 69 8.05 -0.89 5.62
C LEU A 69 8.48 0.19 4.62
N LEU A 70 8.01 1.43 4.77
CA LEU A 70 8.46 2.55 3.96
C LEU A 70 9.94 2.86 4.22
N ILE A 71 10.37 2.91 5.49
CA ILE A 71 11.79 3.10 5.85
C ILE A 71 12.64 1.98 5.24
N TYR A 72 12.18 0.73 5.35
CA TYR A 72 12.84 -0.42 4.74
C TYR A 72 12.91 -0.31 3.21
N ALA A 73 11.83 0.11 2.55
CA ALA A 73 11.78 0.28 1.10
C ALA A 73 12.77 1.36 0.60
N ILE A 74 12.87 2.47 1.33
CA ILE A 74 13.85 3.54 1.07
C ILE A 74 15.27 2.99 1.21
N HIS A 75 15.55 2.23 2.28
CA HIS A 75 16.85 1.61 2.47
C HIS A 75 17.21 0.62 1.34
N ARG A 76 16.22 -0.11 0.82
CA ARG A 76 16.36 -1.03 -0.32
C ARG A 76 16.38 -0.35 -1.70
N ALA A 77 16.16 0.97 -1.76
CA ALA A 77 15.99 1.72 -3.01
C ALA A 77 14.95 1.08 -3.96
N ASP A 78 13.85 0.54 -3.41
CA ASP A 78 12.78 -0.09 -4.19
C ASP A 78 11.67 0.94 -4.52
N PRO A 79 11.63 1.51 -5.73
CA PRO A 79 10.70 2.57 -6.07
C PRO A 79 9.23 2.12 -6.04
N VAL A 80 8.95 0.87 -6.39
CA VAL A 80 7.58 0.33 -6.39
C VAL A 80 7.06 0.23 -4.97
N PHE A 81 7.89 -0.28 -4.06
CA PHE A 81 7.50 -0.45 -2.67
C PHE A 81 7.42 0.88 -1.93
N ILE A 82 8.33 1.83 -2.21
CA ILE A 82 8.28 3.20 -1.68
C ILE A 82 6.96 3.88 -2.04
N VAL A 83 6.60 3.92 -3.33
CA VAL A 83 5.40 4.65 -3.80
C VAL A 83 4.13 4.09 -3.16
N GLY A 84 3.96 2.77 -3.13
CA GLY A 84 2.74 2.22 -2.56
C GLY A 84 2.66 2.30 -1.04
N GLN A 85 3.79 2.17 -0.31
CA GLN A 85 3.77 2.37 1.13
C GLN A 85 3.52 3.84 1.51
N ALA A 86 4.08 4.78 0.77
CA ALA A 86 3.78 6.21 0.95
C ALA A 86 2.29 6.51 0.69
N ALA A 87 1.73 5.96 -0.39
CA ALA A 87 0.29 6.11 -0.68
C ALA A 87 -0.60 5.48 0.39
N GLY A 88 -0.25 4.28 0.88
CA GLY A 88 -0.97 3.61 1.97
C GLY A 88 -0.94 4.41 3.27
N LEU A 89 0.23 4.93 3.66
CA LEU A 89 0.40 5.78 4.83
C LEU A 89 -0.49 7.02 4.81
N PHE A 90 -0.63 7.67 3.65
CA PHE A 90 -1.52 8.81 3.49
C PHE A 90 -2.98 8.45 3.81
N ILE A 91 -3.47 7.31 3.31
CA ILE A 91 -4.83 6.82 3.58
C ILE A 91 -5.01 6.54 5.07
N TYR A 92 -4.05 5.87 5.70
CA TYR A 92 -4.12 5.54 7.13
C TYR A 92 -4.15 6.80 8.00
N PHE A 93 -3.29 7.77 7.69
CA PHE A 93 -3.24 9.05 8.39
C PHE A 93 -4.57 9.81 8.27
N ARG A 94 -5.13 9.90 7.05
CA ARG A 94 -6.44 10.53 6.82
C ARG A 94 -7.54 9.86 7.62
N ASN A 95 -7.56 8.52 7.67
CA ASN A 95 -8.59 7.79 8.40
C ASN A 95 -8.46 7.99 9.92
N ILE A 96 -7.25 8.00 10.47
CA ILE A 96 -7.01 8.36 11.87
C ILE A 96 -7.49 9.79 12.15
N TYR A 97 -7.16 10.76 11.28
CA TYR A 97 -7.63 12.14 11.42
C TYR A 97 -9.16 12.24 11.48
N LEU A 98 -9.86 11.45 10.66
CA LEU A 98 -11.32 11.44 10.63
C LEU A 98 -11.93 10.84 11.92
N ILE A 99 -11.27 9.83 12.50
CA ILE A 99 -11.62 9.26 13.80
C ILE A 99 -11.56 10.34 14.90
N TYR A 100 -10.48 11.13 14.93
CA TYR A 100 -10.32 12.20 15.92
C TYR A 100 -11.33 13.34 15.77
N ARG A 101 -11.77 13.64 14.54
CA ARG A 101 -12.73 14.72 14.29
C ARG A 101 -14.18 14.33 14.61
N HIS A 102 -14.51 13.04 14.57
CA HIS A 102 -15.87 12.53 14.82
C HIS A 102 -15.91 11.27 15.72
N PRO A 103 -15.37 11.34 16.96
CA PRO A 103 -15.17 10.17 17.81
C PRO A 103 -16.47 9.42 18.16
N LYS A 104 -17.59 10.15 18.35
CA LYS A 104 -18.89 9.56 18.72
C LYS A 104 -19.49 8.67 17.61
N LYS A 105 -19.23 8.97 16.34
CA LYS A 105 -19.78 8.19 15.21
C LYS A 105 -18.97 6.92 14.96
N VAL A 106 -17.65 7.01 15.12
CA VAL A 106 -16.74 5.88 14.96
C VAL A 106 -16.90 4.89 16.10
N ALA A 107 -16.90 5.35 17.36
CA ALA A 107 -17.08 4.47 18.52
C ALA A 107 -18.39 3.68 18.46
N LYS A 108 -19.48 4.31 17.98
CA LYS A 108 -20.77 3.63 17.76
C LYS A 108 -20.67 2.56 16.67
N ALA A 109 -20.00 2.87 15.55
CA ALA A 109 -19.82 1.90 14.46
C ALA A 109 -18.91 0.73 14.86
N GLU A 110 -17.88 0.96 15.67
CA GLU A 110 -17.01 -0.09 16.21
C GLU A 110 -17.75 -1.02 17.17
N LEU A 111 -18.58 -0.45 18.06
CA LEU A 111 -19.45 -1.23 18.96
C LEU A 111 -20.45 -2.08 18.16
N GLU A 112 -21.12 -1.50 17.16
CA GLU A 112 -22.04 -2.24 16.28
C GLU A 112 -21.33 -3.39 15.52
N ALA A 113 -20.11 -3.15 15.02
CA ALA A 113 -19.31 -4.17 14.33
C ALA A 113 -18.87 -5.31 15.27
N GLN A 114 -18.43 -4.98 16.48
CA GLN A 114 -18.04 -5.97 17.49
C GLN A 114 -19.25 -6.78 17.99
N SER A 115 -20.42 -6.15 18.14
CA SER A 115 -21.66 -6.85 18.51
C SER A 115 -22.13 -7.80 17.41
N ALA A 116 -22.03 -7.42 16.13
CA ALA A 116 -22.36 -8.30 15.01
C ALA A 116 -21.41 -9.51 14.94
N ALA A 117 -20.10 -9.29 15.05
CA ALA A 117 -19.11 -10.37 15.02
C ALA A 117 -19.26 -11.37 16.18
N LYS A 118 -19.79 -10.93 17.33
CA LYS A 118 -20.05 -11.80 18.49
C LYS A 118 -21.39 -12.55 18.40
N ALA A 119 -22.29 -12.14 17.50
CA ALA A 119 -23.58 -12.79 17.28
C ALA A 119 -23.48 -13.97 16.28
N ASP A 120 -22.43 -13.99 15.45
CA ASP A 120 -22.15 -15.04 14.46
C ASP A 120 -21.23 -16.17 14.99
N ILE A 121 -20.81 -16.11 16.25
CA ILE A 121 -20.00 -17.13 16.96
C ILE A 121 -20.85 -17.78 18.04
#